data_AF-A0A2A6QXE5-F1
#
_entry.id   AF-A0A2A6QXE5-F1
#
_cell.length_a   1.000
_cell.length_b   1.000
_cell.length_c   1.000
_cell.angle_alpha   90.00
_cell.angle_beta   90.00
_cell.angle_gamma   90.00
#
_symmetry.space_group_name_H-M   'P 1'
#
loop_
_entity.id
_entity.type
_entity.pdbx_description
1 polymer ?
#
loop_
_entity_poly.entity_id
_entity_poly.type
_entity_poly.pdbx_seq_one_letter_code
_entity_poly.pdbx_strand_id
1 'polypeptide(L)'
;MTVSAPVASDDYLSASENDVISGDLLANDVAGASGHMALSFFDGERVVAKQSGQVTDIAGEYGTFHVMADGSYTYTLNEAAKQDFRDGMTLRETIGYKMSDGAGNTDFGYFTLDIHGATSPPVAVDDAFSFREGGVMAGNVLANDIAGEAGHLFLRSAEGASVSADRSTDVAGEFGIFHFSADGSFTYDLDPAVKASLNDGEHVTEKLEYYKISDGAGHTDAGVITLTVNGVTDGKSVNTDHVEAQAEVVRPFLDHYELQGVAVDPLTGKYYVSSGHGFPDDSMVYIYDNAAAFEADNASGAISLGDYDLGQYDIGGTYFAVRGGEIIGRTNEARGEEDPFPDQTYLAKWDASDGSLDQKGDPIRGLIGENGAGTFDWGGFTAVNTIQDSTGIYVVGRIDDSTWQVSKIDPDTLNAIESKTFAAGGLGYGFAVDGTFFFGDSFGSEHIGTAFDFETGVKTTVDVNIAIPGDDATTNVAYDAAADSIYITNSMTDEISVVHNISEILFA
;
A
#
# COMPACT_ATOMS: atom_id res chain seq x y z
N MET A 1 -94.38 -6.85 -20.62
CA MET A 1 -92.94 -6.63 -20.88
C MET A 1 -92.22 -7.80 -20.26
N THR A 2 -91.60 -8.66 -21.07
CA THR A 2 -90.70 -9.70 -20.56
C THR A 2 -89.46 -9.01 -20.01
N VAL A 3 -89.20 -9.16 -18.72
CA VAL A 3 -87.98 -8.65 -18.09
C VAL A 3 -86.82 -9.43 -18.72
N SER A 4 -85.90 -8.75 -19.40
CA SER A 4 -84.69 -9.40 -19.92
C SER A 4 -83.80 -9.79 -18.75
N ALA A 5 -83.43 -11.06 -18.66
CA ALA A 5 -82.46 -11.56 -17.70
C ALA A 5 -81.05 -11.01 -18.04
N PRO A 6 -80.12 -10.96 -17.06
CA PRO A 6 -78.72 -10.72 -17.36
C PRO A 6 -78.17 -11.84 -18.27
N VAL A 7 -77.13 -11.53 -19.04
CA VAL A 7 -76.44 -12.48 -19.91
C VAL A 7 -74.96 -12.43 -19.61
N ALA A 8 -74.42 -13.56 -19.16
CA ALA A 8 -73.00 -13.74 -18.90
C ALA A 8 -72.25 -14.13 -20.18
N SER A 9 -71.03 -13.63 -20.35
CA SER A 9 -70.12 -13.94 -21.44
C SER A 9 -68.79 -14.44 -20.87
N ASP A 10 -68.30 -15.58 -21.35
CA ASP A 10 -67.06 -16.16 -20.83
C ASP A 10 -65.88 -15.18 -20.93
N ASP A 11 -65.06 -15.17 -19.88
CA ASP A 11 -63.91 -14.31 -19.69
C ASP A 11 -62.59 -15.08 -19.90
N TYR A 12 -61.57 -14.36 -20.38
CA TYR A 12 -60.23 -14.90 -20.56
C TYR A 12 -59.15 -13.86 -20.21
N LEU A 13 -58.17 -14.27 -19.41
CA LEU A 13 -56.95 -13.51 -19.14
C LEU A 13 -55.73 -14.41 -19.35
N SER A 14 -54.66 -13.84 -19.92
CA SER A 14 -53.35 -14.47 -20.04
C SER A 14 -52.32 -13.51 -19.46
N ALA A 15 -51.48 -14.00 -18.56
CA ALA A 15 -50.50 -13.22 -17.81
C ALA A 15 -49.22 -14.02 -17.54
N SER A 16 -48.12 -13.35 -17.23
CA SER A 16 -46.92 -13.98 -16.67
C SER A 16 -47.06 -14.16 -15.15
N GLU A 17 -46.36 -15.13 -14.57
CA GLU A 17 -46.29 -15.32 -13.11
C GLU A 17 -45.74 -14.10 -12.35
N ASN A 18 -45.04 -13.20 -13.05
CA ASN A 18 -44.48 -11.97 -12.51
C ASN A 18 -45.40 -10.74 -12.71
N ASP A 19 -46.53 -10.91 -13.40
CA ASP A 19 -47.49 -9.83 -13.63
C ASP A 19 -48.39 -9.60 -12.41
N VAL A 20 -48.91 -8.38 -12.30
CA VAL A 20 -50.06 -8.11 -11.43
C VAL A 20 -51.32 -8.64 -12.13
N ILE A 21 -51.85 -9.76 -11.66
CA ILE A 21 -53.04 -10.40 -12.24
C ILE A 21 -54.30 -9.78 -11.62
N SER A 22 -55.07 -9.06 -12.43
CA SER A 22 -56.32 -8.40 -12.01
C SER A 22 -57.26 -8.15 -13.18
N GLY A 23 -58.55 -7.96 -12.90
CA GLY A 23 -59.57 -7.68 -13.93
C GLY A 23 -60.96 -7.44 -13.36
N ASP A 24 -61.96 -7.49 -14.24
CA ASP A 24 -63.38 -7.38 -13.90
C ASP A 24 -64.19 -8.42 -14.70
N LEU A 25 -64.80 -9.36 -13.98
CA LEU A 25 -65.59 -10.49 -14.51
C LEU A 25 -66.94 -10.08 -15.10
N LEU A 26 -67.40 -8.84 -14.88
CA LEU A 26 -68.68 -8.36 -15.38
C LEU A 26 -68.51 -7.34 -16.51
N ALA A 27 -67.28 -7.08 -16.95
CA ALA A 27 -66.98 -6.00 -17.89
C ALA A 27 -67.53 -6.25 -19.30
N ASN A 28 -67.62 -7.53 -19.72
CA ASN A 28 -68.16 -7.96 -21.01
C ASN A 28 -69.62 -8.46 -20.92
N ASP A 29 -70.19 -8.52 -19.71
CA ASP A 29 -71.53 -9.02 -19.45
C ASP A 29 -72.61 -7.98 -19.77
N VAL A 30 -73.84 -8.45 -20.00
CA VAL A 30 -74.98 -7.60 -20.33
C VAL A 30 -76.00 -7.60 -19.20
N ALA A 31 -76.31 -6.42 -18.70
CA ALA A 31 -77.29 -6.24 -17.64
C ALA A 31 -78.71 -6.59 -18.11
N GLY A 32 -79.50 -7.16 -17.21
CA GLY A 32 -80.93 -7.33 -17.40
C GLY A 32 -81.68 -5.99 -17.41
N ALA A 33 -83.01 -6.04 -17.49
CA ALA A 33 -83.84 -4.84 -17.54
C ALA A 33 -83.74 -3.92 -16.30
N SER A 34 -83.18 -4.40 -15.18
CA SER A 34 -82.91 -3.59 -13.99
C SER A 34 -81.72 -2.64 -14.17
N GLY A 35 -80.83 -2.89 -15.14
CA GLY A 35 -79.57 -2.18 -15.32
C GLY A 35 -78.51 -2.47 -14.24
N HIS A 36 -78.82 -3.35 -13.28
CA HIS A 36 -77.91 -3.77 -12.22
C HIS A 36 -77.25 -5.10 -12.58
N MET A 37 -75.96 -5.24 -12.25
CA MET A 37 -75.20 -6.48 -12.31
C MET A 37 -74.33 -6.57 -11.06
N ALA A 38 -74.28 -7.76 -10.46
CA ALA A 38 -73.38 -8.05 -9.36
C ALA A 38 -72.94 -9.52 -9.42
N LEU A 39 -71.69 -9.76 -9.06
CA LEU A 39 -71.14 -11.09 -8.90
C LEU A 39 -71.71 -11.71 -7.62
N SER A 40 -72.35 -12.86 -7.75
CA SER A 40 -73.08 -13.52 -6.65
C SER A 40 -72.41 -14.80 -6.17
N PHE A 41 -71.77 -15.55 -7.09
CA PHE A 41 -70.94 -16.70 -6.77
C PHE A 41 -69.71 -16.74 -7.69
N PHE A 42 -68.62 -17.29 -7.16
CA PHE A 42 -67.39 -17.58 -7.89
C PHE A 42 -66.83 -18.89 -7.33
N ASP A 43 -66.50 -19.83 -8.22
CA ASP A 43 -66.13 -21.21 -7.88
C ASP A 43 -67.09 -21.94 -6.91
N GLY A 44 -68.39 -21.68 -7.04
CA GLY A 44 -69.42 -22.23 -6.14
C GLY A 44 -69.46 -21.61 -4.75
N GLU A 45 -68.53 -20.71 -4.40
CA GLU A 45 -68.55 -19.91 -3.18
C GLU A 45 -69.34 -18.61 -3.37
N ARG A 46 -70.02 -18.15 -2.31
CA ARG A 46 -70.86 -16.95 -2.37
C ARG A 46 -70.00 -15.70 -2.20
N VAL A 47 -70.06 -14.79 -3.17
CA VAL A 47 -69.43 -13.47 -3.08
C VAL A 47 -70.34 -12.54 -2.26
N VAL A 48 -69.82 -12.02 -1.15
CA VAL A 48 -70.64 -11.34 -0.14
C VAL A 48 -70.59 -9.82 -0.32
N ALA A 49 -71.75 -9.21 -0.58
CA ALA A 49 -71.90 -7.76 -0.66
C ALA A 49 -72.51 -7.15 0.62
N LYS A 50 -72.01 -7.52 1.81
CA LYS A 50 -72.56 -6.97 3.07
C LYS A 50 -72.17 -5.51 3.29
N GLN A 51 -71.07 -5.06 2.67
CA GLN A 51 -70.57 -3.69 2.66
C GLN A 51 -69.95 -3.38 1.30
N SER A 52 -69.92 -2.10 0.91
CA SER A 52 -69.26 -1.67 -0.34
C SER A 52 -67.75 -1.90 -0.25
N GLY A 53 -67.15 -2.48 -1.31
CA GLY A 53 -65.72 -2.79 -1.36
C GLY A 53 -65.28 -4.01 -0.53
N GLN A 54 -66.22 -4.86 -0.12
CA GLN A 54 -65.88 -6.10 0.57
C GLN A 54 -65.26 -7.11 -0.40
N VAL A 55 -64.06 -7.59 -0.07
CA VAL A 55 -63.35 -8.66 -0.78
C VAL A 55 -63.74 -10.03 -0.21
N THR A 56 -63.90 -11.02 -1.08
CA THR A 56 -64.07 -12.44 -0.75
C THR A 56 -62.87 -13.21 -1.32
N ASP A 57 -62.12 -13.90 -0.46
CA ASP A 57 -60.98 -14.72 -0.87
C ASP A 57 -61.45 -16.14 -1.19
N ILE A 58 -61.13 -16.61 -2.39
CA ILE A 58 -61.53 -17.93 -2.90
C ILE A 58 -60.29 -18.64 -3.42
N ALA A 59 -60.03 -19.84 -2.89
CA ALA A 59 -58.87 -20.63 -3.29
C ALA A 59 -59.11 -21.27 -4.66
N GLY A 60 -58.23 -20.97 -5.63
CA GLY A 60 -58.13 -21.68 -6.90
C GLY A 60 -57.17 -22.87 -6.81
N GLU A 61 -56.87 -23.50 -7.94
CA GLU A 61 -55.96 -24.65 -8.00
C GLU A 61 -54.50 -24.25 -7.74
N TYR A 62 -54.06 -23.11 -8.28
CA TYR A 62 -52.68 -22.64 -8.25
C TYR A 62 -52.47 -21.38 -7.39
N GLY A 63 -53.55 -20.75 -6.91
CA GLY A 63 -53.49 -19.45 -6.23
C GLY A 63 -54.78 -19.08 -5.53
N THR A 64 -54.91 -17.81 -5.16
CA THR A 64 -56.10 -17.27 -4.47
C THR A 64 -56.67 -16.10 -5.26
N PHE A 65 -57.98 -16.15 -5.53
CA PHE A 65 -58.75 -15.05 -6.09
C PHE A 65 -59.28 -14.15 -4.98
N HIS A 66 -59.09 -12.84 -5.12
CA HIS A 66 -59.64 -11.81 -4.25
C HIS A 66 -60.74 -11.08 -5.00
N VAL A 67 -61.99 -11.54 -4.87
CA VAL A 67 -63.11 -11.08 -5.71
C VAL A 67 -64.04 -10.13 -4.96
N MET A 68 -64.59 -9.15 -5.67
CA MET A 68 -65.60 -8.23 -5.17
C MET A 68 -66.93 -8.42 -5.90
N ALA A 69 -68.03 -8.01 -5.25
CA ALA A 69 -69.38 -8.17 -5.81
C ALA A 69 -69.64 -7.28 -7.04
N ASP A 70 -68.80 -6.29 -7.31
CA ASP A 70 -68.86 -5.47 -8.53
C ASP A 70 -68.20 -6.14 -9.74
N GLY A 71 -67.60 -7.32 -9.56
CA GLY A 71 -66.93 -8.09 -10.61
C GLY A 71 -65.42 -7.97 -10.60
N SER A 72 -64.87 -6.95 -9.92
CA SER A 72 -63.43 -6.75 -9.86
C SER A 72 -62.71 -7.83 -9.06
N TYR A 73 -61.52 -8.21 -9.51
CA TYR A 73 -60.69 -9.21 -8.84
C TYR A 73 -59.20 -8.92 -8.94
N THR A 74 -58.44 -9.44 -7.98
CA THR A 74 -57.01 -9.73 -8.12
C THR A 74 -56.73 -11.21 -7.90
N TYR A 75 -55.59 -11.70 -8.37
CA TYR A 75 -55.17 -13.08 -8.15
C TYR A 75 -53.72 -13.13 -7.63
N THR A 76 -53.50 -13.95 -6.62
CA THR A 76 -52.18 -14.21 -6.04
C THR A 76 -51.80 -15.66 -6.32
N LEU A 77 -50.77 -15.88 -7.14
CA LEU A 77 -50.21 -17.22 -7.41
C LEU A 77 -49.47 -17.75 -6.18
N ASN A 78 -49.70 -19.01 -5.79
CA ASN A 78 -49.05 -19.62 -4.64
C ASN A 78 -47.57 -19.90 -4.91
N GLU A 79 -46.71 -19.69 -3.90
CA GLU A 79 -45.27 -19.99 -4.00
C GLU A 79 -44.97 -21.46 -4.36
N ALA A 80 -45.82 -22.40 -3.91
CA ALA A 80 -45.70 -23.81 -4.29
C ALA A 80 -45.98 -24.06 -5.78
N ALA A 81 -46.83 -23.25 -6.41
CA ALA A 81 -47.12 -23.36 -7.84
C ALA A 81 -46.00 -22.74 -8.71
N LYS A 82 -45.19 -21.84 -8.15
CA LYS A 82 -43.99 -21.28 -8.78
C LYS A 82 -42.80 -22.25 -8.75
N GLN A 83 -42.86 -23.30 -7.92
CA GLN A 83 -41.82 -24.31 -7.87
C GLN A 83 -41.75 -25.05 -9.20
N ASP A 84 -40.60 -24.99 -9.86
CA ASP A 84 -40.35 -25.58 -11.18
C ASP A 84 -41.24 -25.05 -12.32
N PHE A 85 -41.91 -23.91 -12.11
CA PHE A 85 -42.70 -23.24 -13.14
C PHE A 85 -41.79 -22.34 -13.98
N ARG A 86 -41.55 -22.74 -15.22
CA ARG A 86 -40.51 -22.16 -16.08
C ARG A 86 -41.09 -21.58 -17.35
N ASP A 87 -40.29 -20.79 -18.06
CA ASP A 87 -40.65 -20.31 -19.40
C ASP A 87 -41.09 -21.47 -20.31
N GLY A 88 -42.15 -21.23 -21.08
CA GLY A 88 -42.82 -22.24 -21.90
C GLY A 88 -43.80 -23.17 -21.16
N MET A 89 -43.89 -23.10 -19.82
CA MET A 89 -44.97 -23.75 -19.06
C MET A 89 -46.17 -22.82 -18.92
N THR A 90 -47.37 -23.42 -18.82
CA THR A 90 -48.62 -22.69 -18.56
C THR A 90 -49.41 -23.38 -17.46
N LEU A 91 -49.78 -22.64 -16.42
CA LEU A 91 -50.81 -23.03 -15.46
C LEU A 91 -52.14 -22.44 -15.93
N ARG A 92 -53.20 -23.24 -15.93
CA ARG A 92 -54.53 -22.81 -16.39
C ARG A 92 -55.58 -23.04 -15.31
N GLU A 93 -56.25 -21.97 -14.91
CA GLU A 93 -57.45 -22.01 -14.06
C GLU A 93 -58.70 -21.88 -14.94
N THR A 94 -59.77 -22.60 -14.62
CA THR A 94 -61.07 -22.42 -15.29
C THR A 94 -62.19 -22.50 -14.26
N ILE A 95 -62.82 -21.35 -14.00
CA ILE A 95 -63.72 -21.18 -12.87
C ILE A 95 -65.08 -20.70 -13.35
N GLY A 96 -66.15 -21.33 -12.85
CA GLY A 96 -67.51 -20.86 -13.09
C GLY A 96 -67.87 -19.69 -12.17
N TYR A 97 -68.51 -18.67 -12.72
CA TYR A 97 -69.06 -17.56 -11.95
C TYR A 97 -70.56 -17.38 -12.21
N LYS A 98 -71.23 -16.70 -11.28
CA LYS A 98 -72.67 -16.43 -11.37
C LYS A 98 -72.95 -14.96 -11.11
N MET A 99 -73.54 -14.29 -12.08
CA MET A 99 -74.01 -12.91 -11.96
C MET A 99 -75.50 -12.82 -11.60
N SER A 100 -75.92 -11.72 -11.00
CA SER A 100 -77.30 -11.44 -10.58
C SER A 100 -77.71 -10.00 -10.87
N ASP A 101 -78.96 -9.80 -11.26
CA ASP A 101 -79.53 -8.47 -11.51
C ASP A 101 -80.19 -7.83 -10.28
N GLY A 102 -80.12 -8.50 -9.12
CA GLY A 102 -80.73 -8.09 -7.85
C GLY A 102 -82.27 -8.24 -7.79
N ALA A 103 -82.93 -8.55 -8.91
CA ALA A 103 -84.37 -8.77 -9.03
C ALA A 103 -84.75 -10.27 -9.08
N GLY A 104 -83.76 -11.15 -8.92
CA GLY A 104 -83.94 -12.61 -8.88
C GLY A 104 -83.57 -13.31 -10.19
N ASN A 105 -83.15 -12.57 -11.22
CA ASN A 105 -82.62 -13.17 -12.45
C ASN A 105 -81.09 -13.30 -12.35
N THR A 106 -80.56 -14.40 -12.88
CA THR A 106 -79.14 -14.73 -12.79
C THR A 106 -78.70 -15.46 -14.05
N ASP A 107 -77.42 -15.36 -14.39
CA ASP A 107 -76.79 -16.14 -15.44
C ASP A 107 -75.40 -16.66 -15.00
N PHE A 108 -74.83 -17.59 -15.76
CA PHE A 108 -73.55 -18.23 -15.49
C PHE A 108 -72.58 -18.05 -16.64
N GLY A 109 -71.32 -17.75 -16.32
CA GLY A 109 -70.20 -17.71 -17.26
C GLY A 109 -68.99 -18.47 -16.71
N TYR A 110 -67.97 -18.63 -17.54
CA TYR A 110 -66.68 -19.19 -17.16
C TYR A 110 -65.57 -18.16 -17.32
N PHE A 111 -64.67 -18.10 -16.34
CA PHE A 111 -63.42 -17.35 -16.43
C PHE A 111 -62.26 -18.32 -16.58
N THR A 112 -61.43 -18.11 -17.61
CA THR A 112 -60.18 -18.84 -17.82
C THR A 112 -58.99 -17.91 -17.58
N LEU A 113 -58.06 -18.31 -16.71
CA LEU A 113 -56.80 -17.63 -16.47
C LEU A 113 -55.64 -18.52 -16.89
N ASP A 114 -54.89 -18.09 -17.89
CA ASP A 114 -53.61 -18.67 -18.26
C ASP A 114 -52.47 -17.87 -17.61
N ILE A 115 -51.64 -18.54 -16.83
CA ILE A 115 -50.44 -17.98 -16.24
C ILE A 115 -49.26 -18.64 -16.95
N HIS A 116 -48.28 -17.86 -17.38
CA HIS A 116 -47.07 -18.33 -18.05
C HIS A 116 -45.85 -18.18 -17.12
N GLY A 117 -45.04 -19.23 -17.05
CA GLY A 117 -43.79 -19.20 -16.28
C GLY A 117 -42.80 -18.23 -16.91
N ALA A 118 -41.87 -17.72 -16.12
CA ALA A 118 -40.87 -16.74 -16.54
C ALA A 118 -39.47 -17.21 -16.16
N THR A 119 -38.50 -16.95 -17.02
CA THR A 119 -37.09 -17.20 -16.73
C THR A 119 -36.58 -16.23 -15.66
N SER A 120 -35.90 -16.76 -14.63
CA SER A 120 -35.15 -15.93 -13.68
C SER A 120 -33.70 -15.75 -14.15
N PRO A 121 -33.30 -14.59 -14.71
CA PRO A 121 -31.95 -14.38 -15.23
C PRO A 121 -30.90 -14.32 -14.12
N PRO A 122 -29.60 -14.50 -14.44
CA PRO A 122 -28.52 -14.25 -13.48
C PRO A 122 -28.49 -12.77 -13.05
N VAL A 123 -28.02 -12.52 -11.83
CA VAL A 123 -27.82 -11.16 -11.31
C VAL A 123 -26.37 -11.00 -10.84
N ALA A 124 -25.68 -10.00 -11.38
CA ALA A 124 -24.35 -9.55 -11.02
C ALA A 124 -24.37 -8.65 -9.79
N VAL A 125 -23.42 -8.88 -8.89
CA VAL A 125 -23.20 -8.04 -7.73
C VAL A 125 -21.77 -7.52 -7.80
N ASP A 126 -21.61 -6.20 -7.78
CA ASP A 126 -20.30 -5.57 -7.83
C ASP A 126 -19.37 -6.09 -6.73
N ASP A 127 -18.11 -6.28 -7.10
CA ASP A 127 -17.06 -6.81 -6.25
C ASP A 127 -16.13 -5.70 -5.77
N ALA A 128 -15.67 -5.83 -4.53
CA ALA A 128 -14.64 -4.95 -3.98
C ALA A 128 -13.54 -5.79 -3.33
N PHE A 129 -12.31 -5.58 -3.77
CA PHE A 129 -11.13 -6.24 -3.23
C PHE A 129 -10.07 -5.22 -2.84
N SER A 130 -9.28 -5.53 -1.82
CA SER A 130 -8.07 -4.79 -1.53
C SER A 130 -6.94 -5.70 -1.07
N PHE A 131 -5.70 -5.31 -1.40
CA PHE A 131 -4.51 -5.98 -0.93
C PHE A 131 -3.37 -4.97 -0.73
N ARG A 132 -2.32 -5.37 -0.01
CA ARG A 132 -1.07 -4.62 0.07
C ARG A 132 -0.14 -5.07 -1.04
N GLU A 133 0.51 -4.12 -1.69
CA GLU A 133 1.53 -4.40 -2.69
C GLU A 133 2.59 -5.37 -2.11
N GLY A 134 3.12 -6.26 -2.95
CA GLY A 134 4.01 -7.36 -2.54
C GLY A 134 3.28 -8.59 -1.97
N GLY A 135 1.99 -8.47 -1.65
CA GLY A 135 1.10 -9.58 -1.33
C GLY A 135 0.54 -10.29 -2.57
N VAL A 136 0.03 -11.51 -2.37
CA VAL A 136 -0.72 -12.23 -3.42
C VAL A 136 -2.15 -11.70 -3.44
N MET A 137 -2.63 -11.30 -4.61
CA MET A 137 -4.03 -10.94 -4.84
C MET A 137 -4.74 -12.02 -5.65
N ALA A 138 -5.77 -12.62 -5.06
CA ALA A 138 -6.65 -13.60 -5.69
C ALA A 138 -8.09 -13.45 -5.20
N GLY A 139 -9.05 -13.78 -6.06
CA GLY A 139 -10.48 -13.64 -5.75
C GLY A 139 -11.36 -14.48 -6.66
N ASN A 140 -12.68 -14.36 -6.48
CA ASN A 140 -13.65 -14.94 -7.39
C ASN A 140 -14.84 -13.97 -7.55
N VAL A 141 -15.06 -13.50 -8.78
CA VAL A 141 -16.11 -12.52 -9.13
C VAL A 141 -17.51 -13.12 -9.17
N LEU A 142 -17.65 -14.44 -9.09
CA LEU A 142 -18.93 -15.14 -9.08
C LEU A 142 -19.38 -15.52 -7.65
N ALA A 143 -18.62 -15.16 -6.62
CA ALA A 143 -18.82 -15.66 -5.27
C ALA A 143 -20.06 -15.05 -4.56
N ASN A 144 -20.38 -13.80 -4.86
CA ASN A 144 -21.50 -13.02 -4.30
C ASN A 144 -22.74 -13.00 -5.23
N ASP A 145 -22.64 -13.68 -6.37
CA ASP A 145 -23.57 -13.59 -7.48
C ASP A 145 -24.76 -14.55 -7.37
N ILE A 146 -25.87 -14.20 -8.03
CA ILE A 146 -27.08 -15.03 -8.08
C ILE A 146 -27.17 -15.71 -9.45
N ALA A 147 -27.16 -17.05 -9.45
CA ALA A 147 -27.24 -17.84 -10.68
C ALA A 147 -28.62 -17.79 -11.36
N GLY A 148 -29.67 -17.34 -10.68
CA GLY A 148 -31.02 -17.48 -11.22
C GLY A 148 -31.42 -18.95 -11.36
N GLU A 149 -32.25 -19.27 -12.34
CA GLU A 149 -32.93 -20.56 -12.44
C GLU A 149 -32.01 -21.76 -12.74
N ALA A 150 -30.94 -21.55 -13.50
CA ALA A 150 -30.08 -22.62 -13.97
C ALA A 150 -29.05 -23.12 -12.94
N GLY A 151 -28.84 -22.38 -11.85
CA GLY A 151 -28.06 -22.83 -10.70
C GLY A 151 -26.54 -22.92 -10.89
N HIS A 152 -25.98 -22.46 -12.01
CA HIS A 152 -24.54 -22.45 -12.28
C HIS A 152 -24.12 -21.12 -12.92
N LEU A 153 -22.91 -20.61 -12.66
CA LEU A 153 -22.40 -19.38 -13.26
C LEU A 153 -21.08 -19.63 -13.97
N PHE A 154 -20.85 -18.93 -15.08
CA PHE A 154 -19.57 -18.89 -15.78
C PHE A 154 -19.21 -17.47 -16.18
N LEU A 155 -17.95 -17.12 -15.99
CA LEU A 155 -17.37 -15.88 -16.50
C LEU A 155 -17.13 -16.01 -18.00
N ARG A 156 -17.64 -15.08 -18.80
CA ARG A 156 -17.55 -15.13 -20.27
C ARG A 156 -16.61 -14.10 -20.84
N SER A 157 -16.59 -12.90 -20.27
CA SER A 157 -15.64 -11.87 -20.67
C SER A 157 -15.37 -10.90 -19.54
N ALA A 158 -14.20 -10.29 -19.60
CA ALA A 158 -13.76 -9.20 -18.73
C ALA A 158 -13.13 -8.14 -19.65
N GLU A 159 -13.57 -6.88 -19.56
CA GLU A 159 -13.17 -5.77 -20.44
C GLU A 159 -13.22 -6.12 -21.95
N GLY A 160 -14.27 -6.83 -22.36
CA GLY A 160 -14.46 -7.28 -23.74
C GLY A 160 -13.57 -8.43 -24.19
N ALA A 161 -12.60 -8.88 -23.38
CA ALA A 161 -11.80 -10.07 -23.66
C ALA A 161 -12.59 -11.34 -23.31
N SER A 162 -12.71 -12.29 -24.25
CA SER A 162 -13.39 -13.57 -23.99
C SER A 162 -12.57 -14.48 -23.09
N VAL A 163 -13.16 -14.94 -21.99
CA VAL A 163 -12.54 -15.84 -21.02
C VAL A 163 -12.65 -17.29 -21.52
N SER A 164 -11.51 -17.98 -21.55
CA SER A 164 -11.43 -19.38 -21.99
C SER A 164 -11.93 -20.35 -20.92
N ALA A 165 -12.58 -21.43 -21.37
CA ALA A 165 -13.06 -22.49 -20.48
C ALA A 165 -11.95 -23.43 -19.96
N ASP A 166 -10.78 -23.45 -20.61
CA ASP A 166 -9.73 -24.45 -20.39
C ASP A 166 -8.39 -23.87 -19.87
N ARG A 167 -8.28 -22.55 -19.74
CA ARG A 167 -7.03 -21.85 -19.36
C ARG A 167 -7.32 -20.46 -18.81
N SER A 168 -6.32 -19.90 -18.12
CA SER A 168 -6.34 -18.50 -17.71
C SER A 168 -6.38 -17.54 -18.91
N THR A 169 -7.12 -16.45 -18.75
CA THR A 169 -7.22 -15.34 -19.71
C THR A 169 -6.71 -14.08 -19.07
N ASP A 170 -5.67 -13.51 -19.67
CA ASP A 170 -5.04 -12.29 -19.18
C ASP A 170 -5.82 -11.07 -19.68
N VAL A 171 -6.17 -10.18 -18.75
CA VAL A 171 -6.90 -8.94 -19.01
C VAL A 171 -6.12 -7.80 -18.37
N ALA A 172 -5.66 -6.86 -19.20
CA ALA A 172 -4.92 -5.70 -18.71
C ALA A 172 -5.86 -4.75 -17.96
N GLY A 173 -5.49 -4.45 -16.72
CA GLY A 173 -6.05 -3.36 -15.92
C GLY A 173 -5.26 -2.06 -16.11
N GLU A 174 -5.55 -1.07 -15.26
CA GLU A 174 -4.81 0.21 -15.24
C GLU A 174 -3.44 0.06 -14.58
N PHE A 175 -3.34 -0.78 -13.53
CA PHE A 175 -2.13 -0.91 -12.71
C PHE A 175 -1.46 -2.28 -12.80
N GLY A 176 -1.97 -3.20 -13.64
CA GLY A 176 -1.50 -4.58 -13.67
C GLY A 176 -2.33 -5.47 -14.58
N ILE A 177 -2.24 -6.78 -14.37
CA ILE A 177 -2.88 -7.80 -15.21
C ILE A 177 -3.71 -8.73 -14.34
N PHE A 178 -4.98 -8.88 -14.68
CA PHE A 178 -5.87 -9.90 -14.12
C PHE A 178 -5.75 -11.19 -14.92
N HIS A 179 -5.71 -12.32 -14.21
CA HIS A 179 -5.62 -13.67 -14.78
C HIS A 179 -6.90 -14.43 -14.47
N PHE A 180 -7.91 -14.36 -15.35
CA PHE A 180 -9.24 -14.92 -15.11
C PHE A 180 -9.40 -16.36 -15.59
N SER A 181 -10.17 -17.15 -14.84
CA SER A 181 -10.69 -18.46 -15.24
C SER A 181 -12.21 -18.42 -15.42
N ALA A 182 -12.76 -19.35 -16.20
CA ALA A 182 -14.20 -19.40 -16.50
C ALA A 182 -15.10 -19.69 -15.28
N ASP A 183 -14.53 -20.20 -14.19
CA ASP A 183 -15.22 -20.38 -12.90
C ASP A 183 -15.26 -19.10 -12.04
N GLY A 184 -14.82 -17.98 -12.60
CA GLY A 184 -14.79 -16.68 -11.94
C GLY A 184 -13.55 -16.43 -11.10
N SER A 185 -12.70 -17.46 -10.87
CA SER A 185 -11.47 -17.26 -10.10
C SER A 185 -10.48 -16.39 -10.87
N PHE A 186 -9.73 -15.56 -10.14
CA PHE A 186 -8.66 -14.77 -10.71
C PHE A 186 -7.48 -14.58 -9.77
N THR A 187 -6.31 -14.33 -10.34
CA THR A 187 -5.15 -13.70 -9.68
C THR A 187 -4.85 -12.36 -10.33
N TYR A 188 -4.06 -11.52 -9.65
CA TYR A 188 -3.69 -10.20 -10.15
C TYR A 188 -2.19 -9.95 -9.96
N ASP A 189 -1.51 -9.61 -11.05
CA ASP A 189 -0.10 -9.24 -11.08
C ASP A 189 0.02 -7.71 -11.20
N LEU A 190 0.50 -7.06 -10.15
CA LEU A 190 0.74 -5.61 -10.11
C LEU A 190 1.95 -5.22 -10.96
N ASP A 191 1.85 -4.14 -11.74
CA ASP A 191 2.97 -3.58 -12.48
C ASP A 191 4.10 -3.18 -11.51
N PRO A 192 5.34 -3.69 -11.68
CA PRO A 192 6.49 -3.32 -10.85
C PRO A 192 6.76 -1.81 -10.76
N ALA A 193 6.46 -1.04 -11.81
CA ALA A 193 6.63 0.41 -11.81
C ALA A 193 5.59 1.11 -10.92
N VAL A 194 4.37 0.56 -10.84
CA VAL A 194 3.35 1.04 -9.91
C VAL A 194 3.73 0.67 -8.48
N LYS A 195 4.14 -0.58 -8.23
CA LYS A 195 4.67 -1.03 -6.93
C LYS A 195 5.74 -0.08 -6.40
N ALA A 196 6.78 0.20 -7.20
CA ALA A 196 7.90 1.05 -6.81
C ALA A 196 7.53 2.53 -6.56
N SER A 197 6.30 2.93 -6.88
CA SER A 197 5.81 4.30 -6.69
C SER A 197 4.88 4.47 -5.49
N LEU A 198 4.52 3.38 -4.79
CA LEU A 198 3.52 3.41 -3.73
C LEU A 198 4.16 3.20 -2.36
N ASN A 199 4.27 4.28 -1.58
CA ASN A 199 4.77 4.24 -0.21
C ASN A 199 3.66 3.91 0.80
N ASP A 200 4.02 3.72 2.06
CA ASP A 200 3.04 3.52 3.13
C ASP A 200 2.04 4.69 3.22
N GLY A 201 0.76 4.34 3.33
CA GLY A 201 -0.35 5.30 3.34
C GLY A 201 -0.86 5.71 1.96
N GLU A 202 -0.11 5.45 0.88
CA GLU A 202 -0.55 5.66 -0.49
C GLU A 202 -1.39 4.47 -0.98
N HIS A 203 -2.29 4.71 -1.94
CA HIS A 203 -3.07 3.66 -2.58
C HIS A 203 -3.51 4.07 -3.98
N VAL A 204 -3.71 3.08 -4.83
CA VAL A 204 -4.38 3.23 -6.13
C VAL A 204 -5.62 2.36 -6.18
N THR A 205 -6.60 2.74 -7.01
CA THR A 205 -7.83 1.97 -7.18
C THR A 205 -8.20 1.94 -8.65
N GLU A 206 -8.47 0.75 -9.16
CA GLU A 206 -8.94 0.55 -10.53
C GLU A 206 -10.30 -0.15 -10.55
N LYS A 207 -10.97 -0.06 -11.71
CA LYS A 207 -12.26 -0.68 -11.96
C LYS A 207 -12.26 -1.47 -13.25
N LEU A 208 -12.93 -2.61 -13.24
CA LEU A 208 -13.01 -3.53 -14.37
C LEU A 208 -14.43 -4.06 -14.55
N GLU A 209 -15.03 -3.87 -15.72
CA GLU A 209 -16.34 -4.44 -16.06
C GLU A 209 -16.21 -5.90 -16.55
N TYR A 210 -17.08 -6.78 -16.04
CA TYR A 210 -17.13 -8.18 -16.46
C TYR A 210 -18.55 -8.65 -16.79
N TYR A 211 -18.63 -9.71 -17.60
CA TYR A 211 -19.88 -10.29 -18.09
C TYR A 211 -19.91 -11.80 -17.85
N LYS A 212 -21.08 -12.28 -17.42
CA LYS A 212 -21.30 -13.68 -17.06
C LYS A 212 -22.60 -14.24 -17.64
N ILE A 213 -22.70 -15.57 -17.73
CA ILE A 213 -23.91 -16.31 -18.14
C ILE A 213 -24.15 -17.42 -17.12
N SER A 214 -25.43 -17.69 -16.82
CA SER A 214 -25.81 -18.82 -15.96
C SER A 214 -26.47 -19.98 -16.71
N ASP A 215 -27.34 -19.70 -17.67
CA ASP A 215 -28.39 -20.66 -18.04
C ASP A 215 -28.18 -21.48 -19.31
N GLY A 216 -27.09 -21.23 -20.04
CA GLY A 216 -26.87 -21.86 -21.34
C GLY A 216 -27.92 -21.50 -22.41
N ALA A 217 -28.91 -20.65 -22.09
CA ALA A 217 -29.90 -20.07 -22.99
C ALA A 217 -29.51 -18.66 -23.45
N GLY A 218 -28.44 -18.10 -22.87
CA GLY A 218 -27.79 -16.88 -23.36
C GLY A 218 -28.14 -15.62 -22.59
N HIS A 219 -28.82 -15.72 -21.44
CA HIS A 219 -29.06 -14.57 -20.57
C HIS A 219 -27.76 -14.17 -19.85
N THR A 220 -27.45 -12.87 -19.88
CA THR A 220 -26.23 -12.28 -19.33
C THR A 220 -26.56 -11.17 -18.36
N ASP A 221 -25.71 -10.97 -17.37
CA ASP A 221 -25.64 -9.74 -16.59
C ASP A 221 -24.17 -9.30 -16.44
N ALA A 222 -23.95 -8.05 -16.06
CA ALA A 222 -22.63 -7.45 -15.94
C ALA A 222 -22.40 -6.86 -14.55
N GLY A 223 -21.19 -7.04 -14.02
CA GLY A 223 -20.75 -6.51 -12.73
C GLY A 223 -19.45 -5.73 -12.85
N VAL A 224 -19.11 -4.99 -11.80
CA VAL A 224 -17.86 -4.22 -11.71
C VAL A 224 -16.99 -4.76 -10.60
N ILE A 225 -15.72 -5.01 -10.89
CA ILE A 225 -14.68 -5.19 -9.88
C ILE A 225 -14.11 -3.81 -9.53
N THR A 226 -14.01 -3.49 -8.25
CA THR A 226 -13.19 -2.39 -7.73
C THR A 226 -12.02 -2.99 -6.96
N LEU A 227 -10.78 -2.78 -7.43
CA LEU A 227 -9.57 -3.30 -6.80
C LEU A 227 -8.75 -2.14 -6.22
N THR A 228 -8.45 -2.18 -4.92
CA THR A 228 -7.57 -1.21 -4.25
C THR A 228 -6.23 -1.83 -3.89
N VAL A 229 -5.15 -1.23 -4.38
CA VAL A 229 -3.76 -1.60 -4.05
C VAL A 229 -3.24 -0.62 -3.01
N ASN A 230 -2.85 -1.11 -1.83
CA ASN A 230 -2.26 -0.28 -0.78
C ASN A 230 -0.74 -0.34 -0.87
N GLY A 231 -0.09 0.81 -0.82
CA GLY A 231 1.37 0.96 -0.87
C GLY A 231 2.08 0.44 0.36
N VAL A 232 3.36 0.12 0.16
CA VAL A 232 4.32 -0.29 1.18
C VAL A 232 5.65 0.35 0.81
N THR A 233 6.30 1.01 1.76
CA THR A 233 7.60 1.61 1.50
C THR A 233 8.64 0.49 1.30
N ASP A 234 9.28 0.44 0.14
CA ASP A 234 10.34 -0.55 -0.14
C ASP A 234 11.60 -0.23 0.71
N GLY A 235 12.12 -1.20 1.46
CA GLY A 235 13.33 -1.06 2.30
C GLY A 235 13.12 -1.53 3.75
N LYS A 236 14.07 -1.21 4.64
CA LYS A 236 13.86 -1.44 6.08
C LYS A 236 12.80 -0.50 6.62
N SER A 237 11.93 -1.03 7.49
CA SER A 237 10.94 -0.23 8.21
C SER A 237 11.67 0.69 9.18
N VAL A 238 11.75 1.97 8.80
CA VAL A 238 12.34 3.02 9.62
C VAL A 238 11.25 3.69 10.46
N ASN A 239 11.65 4.28 11.58
CA ASN A 239 10.73 4.96 12.46
C ASN A 239 10.26 6.29 11.88
N THR A 240 9.02 6.31 11.38
CA THR A 240 8.36 7.51 10.85
C THR A 240 7.48 8.20 11.88
N ASP A 241 7.31 7.61 13.07
CA ASP A 241 6.61 8.24 14.19
C ASP A 241 7.60 9.12 14.95
N HIS A 242 7.12 10.23 15.49
CA HIS A 242 7.92 11.12 16.31
C HIS A 242 8.47 10.41 17.57
N VAL A 243 9.79 10.29 17.67
CA VAL A 243 10.48 9.72 18.83
C VAL A 243 11.59 10.65 19.34
N GLU A 244 11.71 10.69 20.66
CA GLU A 244 12.71 11.47 21.39
C GLU A 244 13.69 10.51 22.09
N ALA A 245 14.98 10.67 21.79
CA ALA A 245 16.08 10.00 22.45
C ALA A 245 16.98 11.02 23.14
N GLN A 246 17.64 10.61 24.23
CA GLN A 246 18.54 11.47 24.99
C GLN A 246 19.97 10.95 24.83
N ALA A 247 20.89 11.80 24.42
CA ALA A 247 22.30 11.48 24.40
C ALA A 247 22.93 11.80 25.77
N GLU A 248 23.87 10.97 26.19
CA GLU A 248 24.63 11.16 27.43
C GLU A 248 26.06 11.57 27.10
N VAL A 249 26.55 12.67 27.67
CA VAL A 249 27.96 13.05 27.54
C VAL A 249 28.81 11.98 28.23
N VAL A 250 29.60 11.26 27.44
CA VAL A 250 30.53 10.27 27.98
C VAL A 250 31.86 10.91 28.36
N ARG A 251 32.29 11.94 27.61
CA ARG A 251 33.68 12.40 27.62
C ARG A 251 33.84 13.87 27.17
N PRO A 252 34.47 14.74 27.98
CA PRO A 252 35.04 16.00 27.52
C PRO A 252 36.53 15.86 27.20
N PHE A 253 36.96 16.24 26.00
CA PHE A 253 38.34 16.19 25.48
C PHE A 253 39.11 17.48 25.76
N LEU A 254 39.04 17.99 27.00
CA LEU A 254 39.60 19.30 27.38
C LEU A 254 41.13 19.41 27.22
N ASP A 255 41.83 18.28 27.20
CA ASP A 255 43.30 18.23 27.13
C ASP A 255 43.81 17.96 25.69
N HIS A 256 42.92 17.71 24.73
CA HIS A 256 43.28 17.44 23.34
C HIS A 256 43.04 18.68 22.50
N TYR A 257 44.06 19.13 21.75
CA TYR A 257 43.89 20.24 20.83
C TYR A 257 43.02 19.79 19.64
N GLU A 258 41.84 20.40 19.50
CA GLU A 258 40.93 20.27 18.34
C GLU A 258 40.39 18.85 18.11
N LEU A 259 39.40 18.38 18.87
CA LEU A 259 38.74 17.10 18.57
C LEU A 259 38.16 17.10 17.14
N GLN A 260 38.47 16.09 16.33
CA GLN A 260 37.94 15.95 14.98
C GLN A 260 36.81 14.93 14.91
N GLY A 261 37.06 13.68 15.30
CA GLY A 261 36.04 12.65 15.19
C GLY A 261 36.41 11.32 15.82
N VAL A 262 35.45 10.40 15.77
CA VAL A 262 35.59 9.03 16.26
C VAL A 262 35.32 8.04 15.13
N ALA A 263 36.00 6.92 15.20
CA ALA A 263 35.66 5.71 14.46
C ALA A 263 35.77 4.49 15.37
N VAL A 264 34.96 3.48 15.09
CA VAL A 264 34.94 2.21 15.82
C VAL A 264 35.29 1.11 14.84
N ASP A 265 36.31 0.30 15.16
CA ASP A 265 36.68 -0.86 14.35
C ASP A 265 35.77 -2.04 14.71
N PRO A 266 34.82 -2.43 13.84
CA PRO A 266 33.86 -3.49 14.15
C PRO A 266 34.52 -4.88 14.24
N LEU A 267 35.75 -5.06 13.75
CA LEU A 267 36.46 -6.34 13.83
C LEU A 267 37.19 -6.51 15.17
N THR A 268 37.67 -5.42 15.75
CA THR A 268 38.50 -5.47 16.98
C THR A 268 37.79 -4.90 18.21
N GLY A 269 36.72 -4.12 18.03
CA GLY A 269 36.04 -3.37 19.09
C GLY A 269 36.83 -2.18 19.61
N LYS A 270 37.92 -1.78 18.92
CA LYS A 270 38.75 -0.65 19.30
C LYS A 270 38.14 0.67 18.81
N TYR A 271 38.40 1.73 19.56
CA TYR A 271 37.97 3.08 19.25
C TYR A 271 39.18 3.91 18.87
N TYR A 272 38.99 4.78 17.89
CA TYR A 272 39.99 5.65 17.35
C TYR A 272 39.45 7.06 17.41
N VAL A 273 40.21 7.96 18.02
CA VAL A 273 39.84 9.37 18.17
C VAL A 273 40.89 10.19 17.46
N SER A 274 40.48 10.93 16.42
CA SER A 274 41.38 11.85 15.73
C SER A 274 41.31 13.23 16.38
N SER A 275 42.47 13.87 16.50
CA SER A 275 42.60 15.28 16.85
C SER A 275 43.21 16.06 15.69
N GLY A 276 42.85 17.34 15.60
CA GLY A 276 43.19 18.28 14.55
C GLY A 276 44.57 18.90 14.74
N HIS A 277 44.82 19.97 13.99
CA HIS A 277 46.12 20.59 13.81
C HIS A 277 46.53 21.43 15.03
N GLY A 278 47.03 20.78 16.07
CA GLY A 278 47.69 21.43 17.20
C GLY A 278 49.21 21.37 17.10
N PHE A 279 49.86 22.52 17.11
CA PHE A 279 51.33 22.66 17.13
C PHE A 279 51.99 21.77 18.21
N PRO A 280 53.05 20.98 17.91
CA PRO A 280 53.71 20.85 16.61
C PRO A 280 53.25 19.57 15.87
N ASP A 281 52.33 19.76 14.93
CA ASP A 281 52.28 19.13 13.60
C ASP A 281 52.24 17.61 13.48
N ASP A 282 51.26 16.96 14.10
CA ASP A 282 50.89 15.59 13.76
C ASP A 282 49.37 15.41 13.81
N SER A 283 48.78 14.81 12.78
CA SER A 283 47.40 14.32 12.83
C SER A 283 47.36 13.07 13.71
N MET A 284 47.14 13.30 15.00
CA MET A 284 47.18 12.25 16.01
C MET A 284 45.89 11.45 16.05
N VAL A 285 46.04 10.13 16.20
CA VAL A 285 44.94 9.20 16.47
C VAL A 285 45.21 8.47 17.77
N TYR A 286 44.32 8.65 18.74
CA TYR A 286 44.34 7.98 20.04
C TYR A 286 43.53 6.69 19.97
N ILE A 287 44.08 5.59 20.47
CA ILE A 287 43.52 4.24 20.34
C ILE A 287 43.06 3.73 21.70
N TYR A 288 41.82 3.29 21.81
CA TYR A 288 41.24 2.71 23.02
C TYR A 288 40.83 1.27 22.76
N ASP A 289 41.11 0.38 23.71
CA ASP A 289 40.96 -1.07 23.50
C ASP A 289 39.49 -1.54 23.45
N ASN A 290 38.54 -0.74 23.93
CA ASN A 290 37.10 -1.02 23.98
C ASN A 290 36.32 0.21 24.46
N ALA A 291 34.98 0.11 24.43
CA ALA A 291 34.05 1.14 24.91
C ALA A 291 34.37 1.65 26.32
N ALA A 292 34.62 0.75 27.28
CA ALA A 292 34.90 1.16 28.67
C ALA A 292 36.21 1.96 28.79
N ALA A 293 37.25 1.61 28.04
CA ALA A 293 38.47 2.43 27.95
C ALA A 293 38.19 3.76 27.23
N PHE A 294 37.36 3.73 26.18
CA PHE A 294 36.85 4.88 25.43
C PHE A 294 35.77 5.70 26.18
N GLU A 295 35.34 5.30 27.37
CA GLU A 295 34.53 6.16 28.23
C GLU A 295 35.33 6.66 29.44
N ALA A 296 36.37 5.94 29.87
CA ALA A 296 37.20 6.26 31.05
C ALA A 296 38.48 7.11 30.79
N ASP A 297 38.68 7.53 29.55
CA ASP A 297 39.83 8.26 28.97
C ASP A 297 41.17 7.56 29.16
N ASN A 298 41.15 6.25 28.93
CA ASN A 298 42.30 5.39 29.13
C ASN A 298 42.82 4.86 27.79
N ALA A 299 43.45 5.74 27.02
CA ALA A 299 44.07 5.40 25.75
C ALA A 299 45.16 4.34 25.93
N SER A 300 45.14 3.32 25.07
CA SER A 300 46.15 2.26 25.00
C SER A 300 47.40 2.70 24.23
N GLY A 301 47.26 3.70 23.35
CA GLY A 301 48.33 4.27 22.55
C GLY A 301 47.86 5.47 21.73
N ALA A 302 48.81 6.13 21.09
CA ALA A 302 48.57 7.22 20.15
C ALA A 302 49.58 7.12 19.01
N ILE A 303 49.14 7.43 17.80
CA ILE A 303 49.94 7.41 16.57
C ILE A 303 49.80 8.74 15.82
N SER A 304 50.83 9.14 15.07
CA SER A 304 50.72 10.21 14.08
C SER A 304 50.47 9.60 12.71
N LEU A 305 49.48 10.10 11.96
CA LEU A 305 49.23 9.67 10.57
C LEU A 305 50.03 10.46 9.53
N GLY A 306 50.69 11.53 9.95
CA GLY A 306 51.44 12.40 9.06
C GLY A 306 51.72 13.77 9.67
N ASP A 307 52.87 14.30 9.30
CA ASP A 307 53.32 15.65 9.65
C ASP A 307 53.02 16.61 8.49
N TYR A 308 52.09 17.54 8.74
CA TYR A 308 51.66 18.56 7.79
C TYR A 308 52.82 19.48 7.35
N ASP A 309 53.70 19.83 8.28
CA ASP A 309 54.86 20.70 8.04
C ASP A 309 55.94 20.02 7.21
N LEU A 310 55.96 18.68 7.20
CA LEU A 310 56.81 17.88 6.32
C LEU A 310 56.18 17.55 4.96
N GLY A 311 54.97 18.05 4.69
CA GLY A 311 54.23 17.75 3.47
C GLY A 311 53.91 16.26 3.34
N GLN A 312 53.58 15.61 4.45
CA GLN A 312 53.06 14.25 4.45
C GLN A 312 51.55 14.25 4.27
N TYR A 313 51.00 13.10 3.86
CA TYR A 313 49.56 12.91 3.77
C TYR A 313 48.98 12.66 5.16
N ASP A 314 48.01 13.46 5.56
CA ASP A 314 47.24 13.28 6.78
C ASP A 314 45.78 12.92 6.48
N ILE A 315 45.01 12.72 7.55
CA ILE A 315 43.56 12.56 7.48
C ILE A 315 42.86 13.92 7.50
N GLY A 316 41.95 14.14 6.56
CA GLY A 316 41.20 15.38 6.41
C GLY A 316 39.75 15.25 6.85
N GLY A 317 39.27 16.22 7.62
CA GLY A 317 37.89 16.27 8.11
C GLY A 317 37.65 15.39 9.33
N THR A 318 36.40 15.32 9.74
CA THR A 318 35.96 14.67 11.00
C THR A 318 35.53 13.21 10.79
N TYR A 319 35.33 12.77 9.55
CA TYR A 319 34.83 11.43 9.22
C TYR A 319 35.94 10.52 8.69
N PHE A 320 36.10 9.39 9.36
CA PHE A 320 36.99 8.31 8.97
C PHE A 320 36.41 6.97 9.42
N ALA A 321 36.91 5.88 8.85
CA ALA A 321 36.56 4.52 9.20
C ALA A 321 37.81 3.76 9.64
N VAL A 322 37.61 2.68 10.40
CA VAL A 322 38.72 1.78 10.75
C VAL A 322 38.27 0.35 10.58
N ARG A 323 39.10 -0.48 9.95
CA ARG A 323 38.81 -1.90 9.78
C ARG A 323 40.05 -2.74 9.97
N GLY A 324 40.04 -3.58 11.00
CA GLY A 324 41.16 -4.48 11.28
C GLY A 324 42.47 -3.75 11.56
N GLY A 325 42.40 -2.56 12.15
CA GLY A 325 43.56 -1.69 12.37
C GLY A 325 44.03 -0.88 11.16
N GLU A 326 43.32 -0.92 10.03
CA GLU A 326 43.56 0.00 8.92
C GLU A 326 42.65 1.22 9.04
N ILE A 327 43.22 2.43 9.13
CA ILE A 327 42.48 3.69 9.16
C ILE A 327 42.25 4.14 7.73
N ILE A 328 40.99 4.38 7.36
CA ILE A 328 40.59 4.78 6.01
C ILE A 328 39.84 6.11 6.12
N GLY A 329 40.30 7.12 5.40
CA GLY A 329 39.69 8.43 5.43
C GLY A 329 40.06 9.27 4.22
N ARG A 330 39.43 10.43 4.13
CA ARG A 330 39.85 11.44 3.17
C ARG A 330 41.26 11.90 3.51
N THR A 331 42.09 12.15 2.51
CA THR A 331 43.44 12.71 2.73
C THR A 331 43.55 14.14 2.21
N ASN A 332 44.32 14.98 2.90
CA ASN A 332 44.70 16.28 2.36
C ASN A 332 45.96 16.13 1.51
N GLU A 333 46.04 16.80 0.35
CA GLU A 333 47.28 16.80 -0.43
C GLU A 333 48.32 17.72 0.20
N ALA A 334 49.56 17.20 0.31
CA ALA A 334 50.71 17.98 0.72
C ALA A 334 50.93 19.21 -0.17
N ARG A 335 51.20 20.37 0.43
CA ARG A 335 51.43 21.63 -0.31
C ARG A 335 52.61 21.50 -1.29
N GLY A 336 52.30 21.50 -2.58
CA GLY A 336 53.17 22.01 -3.66
C GLY A 336 52.76 23.42 -4.09
N GLU A 337 53.62 24.16 -4.80
CA GLU A 337 53.42 25.58 -5.15
C GLU A 337 52.25 25.91 -6.11
N GLU A 338 51.42 24.95 -6.55
CA GLU A 338 50.25 25.20 -7.39
C GLU A 338 49.00 24.48 -6.86
N ASP A 339 47.92 25.27 -6.71
CA ASP A 339 46.58 24.97 -6.21
C ASP A 339 46.50 24.09 -4.94
N PRO A 340 46.19 24.63 -3.74
CA PRO A 340 46.21 23.86 -2.51
C PRO A 340 45.10 22.81 -2.37
N PHE A 341 44.15 22.69 -3.31
CA PHE A 341 42.93 21.90 -3.12
C PHE A 341 42.27 21.30 -4.39
N PRO A 342 42.98 20.75 -5.39
CA PRO A 342 42.33 20.21 -6.58
C PRO A 342 41.67 18.84 -6.29
N ASP A 343 40.36 18.76 -6.49
CA ASP A 343 39.49 17.57 -6.45
C ASP A 343 39.66 16.61 -5.26
N GLN A 344 39.01 16.89 -4.12
CA GLN A 344 39.26 16.21 -2.84
C GLN A 344 38.48 14.92 -2.61
N THR A 345 38.31 14.13 -3.67
CA THR A 345 37.46 12.93 -3.60
C THR A 345 38.25 11.64 -3.41
N TYR A 346 39.52 11.73 -2.99
CA TYR A 346 40.37 10.58 -2.73
C TYR A 346 40.22 10.07 -1.29
N LEU A 347 40.33 8.76 -1.14
CA LEU A 347 40.59 8.12 0.14
C LEU A 347 42.06 7.70 0.23
N ALA A 348 42.59 7.65 1.46
CA ALA A 348 43.85 7.03 1.78
C ALA A 348 43.67 6.06 2.95
N LYS A 349 44.64 5.17 3.09
CA LYS A 349 44.68 4.11 4.09
C LYS A 349 46.01 4.14 4.84
N TRP A 350 45.96 4.10 6.17
CA TRP A 350 47.11 4.09 7.06
C TRP A 350 47.07 2.88 8.00
N ASP A 351 48.23 2.32 8.34
CA ASP A 351 48.38 1.25 9.32
C ASP A 351 48.33 1.85 10.74
N ALA A 352 47.34 1.46 11.55
CA ALA A 352 47.19 2.00 12.90
C ALA A 352 48.24 1.50 13.91
N SER A 353 49.15 0.59 13.52
CA SER A 353 50.23 0.11 14.38
C SER A 353 51.42 1.06 14.43
N ASP A 354 51.65 1.83 13.36
CA ASP A 354 52.77 2.77 13.26
C ASP A 354 52.44 4.12 12.59
N GLY A 355 51.22 4.27 12.06
CA GLY A 355 50.75 5.49 11.40
C GLY A 355 51.23 5.66 9.96
N SER A 356 51.91 4.67 9.40
CA SER A 356 52.43 4.75 8.04
C SER A 356 51.31 4.71 6.99
N LEU A 357 51.49 5.48 5.91
CA LEU A 357 50.58 5.48 4.76
C LEU A 357 50.80 4.21 3.93
N ASP A 358 49.78 3.38 3.82
CA ASP A 358 49.80 2.15 3.03
C ASP A 358 49.42 2.41 1.56
N GLN A 359 48.34 3.16 1.34
CA GLN A 359 47.75 3.32 0.01
C GLN A 359 46.99 4.64 -0.12
N LYS A 360 47.07 5.23 -1.32
CA LYS A 360 46.15 6.29 -1.79
C LYS A 360 45.29 5.72 -2.92
N GLY A 361 43.98 5.93 -2.83
CA GLY A 361 43.00 5.53 -3.83
C GLY A 361 42.89 6.51 -5.00
N ASP A 362 42.12 6.12 -6.01
CA ASP A 362 41.65 7.00 -7.07
C ASP A 362 40.50 7.91 -6.55
N PRO A 363 40.17 9.01 -7.25
CA PRO A 363 39.07 9.88 -6.82
C PRO A 363 37.72 9.18 -7.00
N ILE A 364 36.85 9.28 -5.99
CA ILE A 364 35.50 8.74 -6.04
C ILE A 364 34.69 9.50 -7.10
N ARG A 365 34.26 8.77 -8.13
CA ARG A 365 33.68 9.37 -9.34
C ARG A 365 32.31 10.00 -9.08
N GLY A 366 32.13 11.19 -9.66
CA GLY A 366 30.85 11.92 -9.65
C GLY A 366 30.72 12.93 -8.53
N LEU A 367 31.52 12.79 -7.45
CA LEU A 367 31.52 13.76 -6.36
C LEU A 367 32.21 15.05 -6.78
N ILE A 368 31.67 16.20 -6.35
CA ILE A 368 32.25 17.52 -6.68
C ILE A 368 33.54 17.81 -5.90
N GLY A 369 33.72 17.21 -4.70
CA GLY A 369 34.96 17.34 -3.94
C GLY A 369 35.29 18.76 -3.45
N GLU A 370 34.37 19.72 -3.58
CA GLU A 370 34.56 21.11 -3.18
C GLU A 370 34.25 21.30 -1.68
N ASN A 371 35.26 21.69 -0.89
CA ASN A 371 35.05 22.09 0.50
C ASN A 371 34.12 23.32 0.59
N GLY A 372 33.32 23.38 1.65
CA GLY A 372 32.24 24.36 1.78
C GLY A 372 30.97 23.90 1.08
N ALA A 373 30.71 24.34 -0.16
CA ALA A 373 29.42 24.09 -0.82
C ALA A 373 29.09 22.60 -1.04
N GLY A 374 30.11 21.72 -1.14
CA GLY A 374 29.96 20.28 -1.31
C GLY A 374 29.93 19.44 -0.03
N THR A 375 29.85 20.08 1.13
CA THR A 375 29.96 19.43 2.45
C THR A 375 28.60 19.28 3.14
N PHE A 376 28.59 18.61 4.28
CA PHE A 376 27.52 18.78 5.25
C PHE A 376 27.41 20.27 5.66
N ASP A 377 26.26 20.70 6.16
CA ASP A 377 25.90 22.12 6.30
C ASP A 377 26.83 22.93 7.23
N TRP A 378 27.65 22.28 8.03
CA TRP A 378 28.66 22.92 8.88
C TRP A 378 29.97 23.26 8.16
N GLY A 379 30.13 22.88 6.89
CA GLY A 379 31.29 23.28 6.09
C GLY A 379 32.52 22.41 6.33
N GLY A 380 33.69 23.03 6.21
CA GLY A 380 34.97 22.39 6.53
C GLY A 380 35.49 21.44 5.44
N PHE A 381 36.29 20.46 5.87
CA PHE A 381 37.02 19.52 5.02
C PHE A 381 36.25 18.20 4.81
N THR A 382 34.95 18.28 4.52
CA THR A 382 34.01 17.14 4.55
C THR A 382 33.25 16.96 3.24
N ALA A 383 33.89 17.27 2.11
CA ALA A 383 33.30 17.03 0.79
C ALA A 383 33.10 15.53 0.50
N VAL A 384 33.82 14.69 1.24
CA VAL A 384 33.79 13.23 1.22
C VAL A 384 33.87 12.76 2.66
N ASN A 385 32.82 12.05 3.11
CA ASN A 385 32.69 11.59 4.49
C ASN A 385 32.70 10.08 4.53
N THR A 386 33.69 9.52 5.22
CA THR A 386 33.77 8.06 5.39
C THR A 386 32.84 7.65 6.53
N ILE A 387 31.87 6.79 6.23
CA ILE A 387 30.89 6.26 7.19
C ILE A 387 31.03 4.74 7.20
N GLN A 388 30.88 4.14 8.37
CA GLN A 388 31.05 2.71 8.56
C GLN A 388 29.93 2.13 9.42
N ASP A 389 29.54 0.90 9.10
CA ASP A 389 28.66 0.07 9.92
C ASP A 389 29.02 -1.42 9.79
N SER A 390 28.10 -2.31 10.20
CA SER A 390 28.23 -3.77 10.09
C SER A 390 28.30 -4.28 8.64
N THR A 391 27.81 -3.51 7.66
CA THR A 391 27.64 -3.94 6.27
C THR A 391 28.78 -3.47 5.37
N GLY A 392 29.56 -2.48 5.80
CA GLY A 392 30.75 -2.04 5.07
C GLY A 392 31.26 -0.65 5.45
N ILE A 393 32.18 -0.16 4.61
CA ILE A 393 32.68 1.21 4.62
C ILE A 393 32.08 1.92 3.41
N TYR A 394 31.65 3.15 3.63
CA TYR A 394 30.95 3.96 2.65
C TYR A 394 31.53 5.36 2.61
N VAL A 395 31.32 6.02 1.49
CA VAL A 395 31.59 7.43 1.29
C VAL A 395 30.29 8.14 0.98
N VAL A 396 30.06 9.25 1.67
CA VAL A 396 28.95 10.17 1.39
C VAL A 396 29.49 11.52 0.94
N GLY A 397 28.95 12.02 -0.18
CA GLY A 397 29.28 13.34 -0.71
C GLY A 397 28.25 13.83 -1.74
N ARG A 398 28.41 15.07 -2.21
CA ARG A 398 27.52 15.69 -3.21
C ARG A 398 28.02 15.49 -4.64
N ILE A 399 27.08 15.31 -5.56
CA ILE A 399 27.37 15.38 -7.01
C ILE A 399 26.91 16.70 -7.63
N ASP A 400 25.96 17.39 -6.98
CA ASP A 400 25.48 18.74 -7.27
C ASP A 400 24.77 19.33 -6.02
N ASP A 401 24.22 20.53 -6.12
CA ASP A 401 23.54 21.25 -5.01
C ASP A 401 22.29 20.55 -4.46
N SER A 402 21.75 19.55 -5.16
CA SER A 402 20.47 18.90 -4.85
C SER A 402 20.55 17.37 -4.71
N THR A 403 21.69 16.79 -5.05
CA THR A 403 21.85 15.34 -5.15
C THR A 403 23.06 14.86 -4.35
N TRP A 404 22.79 13.93 -3.44
CA TRP A 404 23.78 13.24 -2.65
C TRP A 404 24.07 11.87 -3.24
N GLN A 405 25.30 11.40 -3.09
CA GLN A 405 25.74 10.07 -3.45
C GLN A 405 26.27 9.35 -2.21
N VAL A 406 25.86 8.09 -2.06
CA VAL A 406 26.48 7.12 -1.16
C VAL A 406 27.22 6.10 -2.02
N SER A 407 28.48 5.83 -1.70
CA SER A 407 29.34 4.89 -2.43
C SER A 407 29.91 3.86 -1.47
N LYS A 408 29.63 2.57 -1.69
CA LYS A 408 30.22 1.47 -0.94
C LYS A 408 31.65 1.24 -1.39
N ILE A 409 32.59 1.23 -0.45
CA ILE A 409 34.03 1.18 -0.72
C ILE A 409 34.59 -0.21 -0.46
N ASP A 410 35.43 -0.68 -1.39
CA ASP A 410 36.31 -1.81 -1.16
C ASP A 410 37.50 -1.34 -0.30
N PRO A 411 37.66 -1.79 0.95
CA PRO A 411 38.76 -1.35 1.82
C PRO A 411 40.15 -1.78 1.33
N ASP A 412 40.22 -2.81 0.47
CA ASP A 412 41.50 -3.30 -0.03
C ASP A 412 42.00 -2.45 -1.21
N THR A 413 41.09 -1.88 -1.99
CA THR A 413 41.43 -1.11 -3.20
C THR A 413 41.11 0.38 -3.10
N LEU A 414 40.34 0.79 -2.09
CA LEU A 414 39.79 2.14 -1.87
C LEU A 414 38.88 2.64 -2.99
N ASN A 415 38.40 1.74 -3.86
CA ASN A 415 37.50 2.07 -4.95
C ASN A 415 36.04 1.86 -4.56
N ALA A 416 35.15 2.66 -5.15
CA ALA A 416 33.71 2.42 -5.06
C ALA A 416 33.34 1.13 -5.82
N ILE A 417 32.66 0.23 -5.13
CA ILE A 417 32.09 -1.02 -5.70
C ILE A 417 30.69 -0.76 -6.25
N GLU A 418 29.91 0.04 -5.53
CA GLU A 418 28.53 0.39 -5.86
C GLU A 418 28.25 1.81 -5.38
N SER A 419 27.50 2.58 -6.17
CA SER A 419 27.12 3.94 -5.83
C SER A 419 25.63 4.14 -6.09
N LYS A 420 24.96 4.83 -5.18
CA LYS A 420 23.55 5.22 -5.30
C LYS A 420 23.37 6.67 -4.94
N THR A 421 22.32 7.28 -5.48
CA THR A 421 22.04 8.71 -5.31
C THR A 421 20.65 8.93 -4.77
N PHE A 422 20.49 9.99 -3.99
CA PHE A 422 19.18 10.46 -3.53
C PHE A 422 19.11 11.98 -3.54
N ALA A 423 17.90 12.50 -3.74
CA ALA A 423 17.65 13.93 -3.72
C ALA A 423 17.43 14.42 -2.29
N ALA A 424 18.23 15.38 -1.84
CA ALA A 424 18.09 16.04 -0.54
C ALA A 424 18.66 17.45 -0.57
N GLY A 425 18.23 18.29 0.37
CA GLY A 425 18.80 19.64 0.54
C GLY A 425 20.11 19.61 1.32
N GLY A 426 20.26 20.60 2.19
CA GLY A 426 21.25 20.57 3.26
C GLY A 426 21.12 19.30 4.11
N LEU A 427 22.25 18.77 4.57
CA LEU A 427 22.30 17.67 5.54
C LEU A 427 23.33 18.09 6.60
N GLY A 428 23.01 17.93 7.88
CA GLY A 428 23.87 18.33 8.99
C GLY A 428 25.01 17.36 9.26
N TYR A 429 24.70 16.07 9.31
CA TYR A 429 25.64 14.98 9.60
C TYR A 429 25.02 13.69 9.09
N GLY A 430 25.77 12.58 9.11
CA GLY A 430 25.21 11.29 8.76
C GLY A 430 25.94 10.13 9.41
N PHE A 431 25.22 9.02 9.55
CA PHE A 431 25.76 7.74 9.99
C PHE A 431 24.97 6.61 9.33
N ALA A 432 25.43 5.37 9.46
CA ALA A 432 24.76 4.20 8.91
C ALA A 432 24.51 3.16 10.01
N VAL A 433 23.34 2.53 9.94
CA VAL A 433 22.99 1.38 10.76
C VAL A 433 22.45 0.30 9.83
N ASP A 434 23.16 -0.82 9.76
CA ASP A 434 22.78 -2.00 8.97
C ASP A 434 22.45 -1.69 7.49
N GLY A 435 23.22 -0.82 6.85
CA GLY A 435 23.08 -0.43 5.44
C GLY A 435 22.05 0.69 5.19
N THR A 436 21.36 1.17 6.22
CA THR A 436 20.47 2.34 6.14
C THR A 436 21.18 3.56 6.71
N PHE A 437 21.25 4.62 5.90
CA PHE A 437 21.89 5.89 6.26
C PHE A 437 20.88 6.82 6.89
N PHE A 438 21.25 7.49 7.96
CA PHE A 438 20.43 8.45 8.68
C PHE A 438 21.16 9.79 8.70
N PHE A 439 20.43 10.87 8.45
CA PHE A 439 21.00 12.21 8.33
C PHE A 439 20.24 13.22 9.16
N GLY A 440 20.98 14.04 9.90
CA GLY A 440 20.46 15.22 10.57
C GLY A 440 20.06 16.29 9.56
N ASP A 441 19.01 17.06 9.85
CA ASP A 441 18.44 18.00 8.89
C ASP A 441 19.37 19.17 8.51
N SER A 442 20.16 19.65 9.46
CA SER A 442 21.09 20.76 9.26
C SER A 442 22.17 20.79 10.34
N PHE A 443 23.17 21.65 10.19
CA PHE A 443 24.09 21.96 11.28
C PHE A 443 23.30 22.53 12.48
N GLY A 444 23.61 22.08 13.70
CA GLY A 444 22.82 22.46 14.87
C GLY A 444 21.63 21.56 15.16
N SER A 445 21.27 20.62 14.27
CA SER A 445 20.01 19.89 14.39
C SER A 445 20.13 18.64 15.26
N GLU A 446 19.30 18.57 16.28
CA GLU A 446 19.01 17.34 17.03
C GLU A 446 18.09 16.38 16.24
N HIS A 447 17.37 16.90 15.24
CA HIS A 447 16.43 16.12 14.43
C HIS A 447 17.11 15.41 13.27
N ILE A 448 16.84 14.12 13.16
CA ILE A 448 17.11 13.25 12.02
C ILE A 448 15.82 13.16 11.20
N GLY A 449 15.79 13.78 10.02
CA GLY A 449 14.63 13.80 9.14
C GLY A 449 14.75 12.96 7.86
N THR A 450 15.93 12.43 7.57
CA THR A 450 16.18 11.66 6.34
C THR A 450 16.83 10.32 6.62
N ALA A 451 16.19 9.25 6.14
CA ALA A 451 16.78 7.92 6.01
C ALA A 451 16.97 7.56 4.53
N PHE A 452 18.02 6.80 4.22
CA PHE A 452 18.31 6.29 2.89
C PHE A 452 18.80 4.85 2.96
N ASP A 453 18.02 3.91 2.44
CA ASP A 453 18.37 2.50 2.38
C ASP A 453 19.30 2.25 1.19
N PHE A 454 20.54 1.81 1.45
CA PHE A 454 21.51 1.59 0.38
C PHE A 454 21.17 0.37 -0.48
N GLU A 455 20.53 -0.66 0.05
CA GLU A 455 20.20 -1.86 -0.71
C GLU A 455 19.10 -1.58 -1.74
N THR A 456 18.06 -0.82 -1.37
CA THR A 456 16.95 -0.47 -2.27
C THR A 456 17.19 0.84 -3.02
N GLY A 457 17.96 1.76 -2.46
CA GLY A 457 18.10 3.14 -2.96
C GLY A 457 16.92 4.04 -2.61
N VAL A 458 16.05 3.60 -1.69
CA VAL A 458 14.87 4.36 -1.26
C VAL A 458 15.25 5.36 -0.18
N LYS A 459 14.74 6.59 -0.36
CA LYS A 459 14.81 7.65 0.64
C LYS A 459 13.47 7.72 1.37
N THR A 460 13.52 7.71 2.70
CA THR A 460 12.34 7.77 3.57
C THR A 460 12.47 8.95 4.54
N THR A 461 11.38 9.65 4.81
CA THR A 461 11.33 10.65 5.89
C THR A 461 11.23 9.93 7.22
N VAL A 462 12.04 10.36 8.18
CA VAL A 462 12.01 9.87 9.57
C VAL A 462 11.74 11.06 10.50
N ASP A 463 11.29 10.79 11.72
CA ASP A 463 11.00 11.83 12.74
C ASP A 463 11.62 11.41 14.07
N VAL A 464 12.95 11.50 14.16
CA VAL A 464 13.71 11.10 15.34
C VAL A 464 14.51 12.29 15.84
N ASN A 465 14.22 12.72 17.06
CA ASN A 465 15.00 13.73 17.78
C ASN A 465 15.99 13.05 18.72
N ILE A 466 17.26 13.44 18.63
CA ILE A 466 18.30 13.08 19.58
C ILE A 466 18.69 14.35 20.32
N ALA A 467 18.21 14.49 21.55
CA ALA A 467 18.59 15.60 22.42
C ALA A 467 20.07 15.46 22.82
N ILE A 468 20.90 16.42 22.42
CA ILE A 468 22.34 16.44 22.67
C ILE A 468 22.61 17.48 23.77
N PRO A 469 23.32 17.12 24.85
CA PRO A 469 23.66 18.11 25.86
C PRO A 469 24.66 19.15 25.32
N GLY A 470 24.35 20.45 25.45
CA GLY A 470 25.31 21.54 25.19
C GLY A 470 24.94 22.46 24.03
N ASP A 471 25.94 22.94 23.29
CA ASP A 471 25.77 23.63 22.00
C ASP A 471 25.68 22.56 20.91
N ASP A 472 24.67 22.56 20.03
CA ASP A 472 24.37 21.41 19.15
C ASP A 472 25.25 21.28 17.89
N ALA A 473 26.56 21.41 18.02
CA ALA A 473 27.49 21.37 16.88
C ALA A 473 27.98 19.95 16.52
N THR A 474 27.05 19.07 16.13
CA THR A 474 27.40 17.73 15.64
C THR A 474 28.25 17.79 14.37
N THR A 475 29.46 17.23 14.44
CA THR A 475 30.44 17.25 13.33
C THR A 475 30.88 15.86 12.87
N ASN A 476 30.68 14.82 13.69
CA ASN A 476 30.87 13.43 13.30
C ASN A 476 29.91 12.53 14.11
N VAL A 477 29.41 11.47 13.50
CA VAL A 477 28.64 10.43 14.19
C VAL A 477 29.20 9.07 13.78
N ALA A 478 29.65 8.30 14.77
CA ALA A 478 30.22 6.97 14.59
C ALA A 478 29.30 5.90 15.17
N TYR A 479 29.05 4.82 14.44
CA TYR A 479 28.23 3.72 14.90
C TYR A 479 29.09 2.53 15.37
N ASP A 480 28.90 2.12 16.61
CA ASP A 480 29.39 0.84 17.12
C ASP A 480 28.30 -0.23 16.92
N ALA A 481 28.48 -1.05 15.88
CA ALA A 481 27.57 -2.13 15.57
C ALA A 481 27.56 -3.27 16.61
N ALA A 482 28.62 -3.41 17.43
CA ALA A 482 28.68 -4.44 18.46
C ALA A 482 27.90 -4.04 19.72
N ALA A 483 27.94 -2.75 20.08
CA ALA A 483 27.19 -2.20 21.21
C ALA A 483 25.83 -1.61 20.84
N ASP A 484 25.47 -1.58 19.54
CA ASP A 484 24.30 -0.89 19.01
C ASP A 484 24.19 0.56 19.54
N SER A 485 25.28 1.31 19.39
CA SER A 485 25.41 2.64 19.97
C SER A 485 25.99 3.62 18.96
N ILE A 486 25.49 4.85 18.94
CA ILE A 486 26.13 5.95 18.20
C ILE A 486 26.89 6.86 19.15
N TYR A 487 28.05 7.32 18.69
CA TYR A 487 28.90 8.30 19.35
C TYR A 487 28.89 9.57 18.52
N ILE A 488 28.43 10.65 19.14
CA ILE A 488 28.16 11.95 18.53
C ILE A 488 29.26 12.90 18.96
N THR A 489 30.08 13.32 18.00
CA THR A 489 31.22 14.23 18.23
C THR A 489 30.80 15.68 18.04
N ASN A 490 31.07 16.48 19.05
CA ASN A 490 30.93 17.92 19.03
C ASN A 490 32.32 18.58 19.16
N SER A 491 32.84 19.08 18.05
CA SER A 491 34.17 19.72 18.01
C SER A 491 34.19 21.16 18.53
N MET A 492 33.03 21.78 18.77
CA MET A 492 32.97 23.13 19.35
C MET A 492 33.12 23.10 20.86
N THR A 493 32.60 22.06 21.51
CA THR A 493 32.73 21.85 22.96
C THR A 493 33.80 20.82 23.32
N ASP A 494 34.43 20.19 22.32
CA ASP A 494 35.33 19.03 22.48
C ASP A 494 34.65 17.91 23.29
N GLU A 495 33.36 17.65 23.06
CA GLU A 495 32.58 16.65 23.79
C GLU A 495 32.11 15.51 22.88
N ILE A 496 32.01 14.32 23.48
CA ILE A 496 31.39 13.17 22.84
C ILE A 496 30.21 12.72 23.68
N SER A 497 29.06 12.58 23.01
CA SER A 497 27.84 12.03 23.58
C SER A 497 27.54 10.66 22.99
N VAL A 498 26.84 9.80 23.73
CA VAL A 498 26.44 8.46 23.29
C VAL A 498 24.93 8.30 23.32
N VAL A 499 24.38 7.56 22.36
CA VAL A 499 23.02 7.00 22.42
C VAL A 499 23.12 5.50 22.24
N HIS A 500 22.61 4.74 23.20
CA HIS A 500 22.59 3.28 23.17
C HIS A 500 21.26 2.73 22.62
N ASN A 501 21.28 1.49 22.13
CA ASN A 501 20.14 0.81 21.51
C ASN A 501 19.54 1.62 20.36
N ILE A 502 20.40 2.23 19.55
CA ILE A 502 19.97 3.17 18.51
C ILE A 502 19.12 2.47 17.44
N SER A 503 19.35 1.19 17.16
CA SER A 503 18.55 0.44 16.19
C SER A 503 17.08 0.34 16.60
N GLU A 504 16.76 0.20 17.89
CA GLU A 504 15.37 0.16 18.40
C GLU A 504 14.65 1.51 18.26
N ILE A 505 15.41 2.61 18.19
CA ILE A 505 14.89 3.96 18.01
C ILE A 505 14.64 4.24 16.53
N LEU A 506 15.56 3.80 15.66
CA LEU A 506 15.57 4.12 14.24
C LEU A 506 14.70 3.20 13.38
N PHE A 507 14.47 1.95 13.81
CA PHE A 507 13.66 0.98 13.09
C PHE A 507 12.42 0.61 13.92
N ALA A 508 11.23 0.70 13.30
CA ALA A 508 9.94 0.49 13.97
C ALA A 508 9.02 -0.44 13.17
#